data_AF-A0A834YLL5-F1
#
_entry.id   AF-A0A834YLL5-F1
#
_cell.length_a   1.000
_cell.length_b   1.000
_cell.length_c   1.000
_cell.angle_alpha   90.00
_cell.angle_beta   90.00
_cell.angle_gamma   90.00
#
_symmetry.space_group_name_H-M   'P 1'
#
loop_
_entity.id
_entity.type
_entity.pdbx_description
1 polymer ?
#
loop_
_entity_poly.entity_id
_entity_poly.type
_entity_poly.pdbx_seq_one_letter_code
_entity_poly.pdbx_strand_id
1 'polypeptide(L)'
;MDWRIHEAVLRGNVPAFLDLVREDENIVGRTITGSLNTVLHLAAKFGHLELASEIVKLSPAMVSSENYTMETPLHEACRDGHLDVVKLLMENDPSVAFKLKPS
;
A
#
# COMPACT_ATOMS: atom_id res chain seq x y z
N MET A 1 9.41 -13.43 7.44
CA MET A 1 8.16 -12.64 7.45
C MET A 1 8.15 -11.90 8.77
N ASP A 2 8.31 -10.58 8.77
CA ASP A 2 8.23 -9.81 10.02
C ASP A 2 6.75 -9.55 10.30
N TRP A 3 6.17 -10.31 11.22
CA TRP A 3 4.73 -10.20 11.54
C TRP A 3 4.38 -8.84 12.15
N ARG A 4 5.36 -8.10 12.69
CA ARG A 4 5.17 -6.80 13.34
C ARG A 4 4.71 -5.73 12.36
N ILE A 5 5.32 -5.66 11.16
CA ILE A 5 4.89 -4.72 10.13
C ILE A 5 3.52 -5.09 9.57
N HIS A 6 3.23 -6.38 9.43
CA HIS A 6 1.90 -6.85 9.02
C HIS A 6 0.83 -6.37 9.99
N GLU A 7 1.04 -6.56 11.30
CA GLU A 7 0.11 -6.13 12.34
C GLU A 7 -0.06 -4.60 12.36
N ALA A 8 1.04 -3.84 12.22
CA ALA A 8 0.99 -2.39 12.18
C ALA A 8 0.16 -1.89 10.99
N VAL A 9 0.35 -2.47 9.80
CA VAL A 9 -0.39 -2.09 8.60
C VAL A 9 -1.85 -2.52 8.68
N LEU A 10 -2.14 -3.73 9.19
CA LEU A 10 -3.50 -4.23 9.34
C LEU A 10 -4.33 -3.35 10.27
N ARG A 11 -3.72 -2.85 11.36
CA ARG A 11 -4.35 -1.92 12.30
C ARG A 11 -4.34 -0.45 11.88
N GLY A 12 -3.60 -0.10 10.82
CA GLY A 12 -3.40 1.31 10.44
C GLY A 12 -2.55 2.09 11.46
N ASN A 13 -1.71 1.40 12.24
CA ASN A 13 -0.88 2.02 13.26
C ASN A 13 0.36 2.67 12.64
N VAL A 14 0.22 3.96 12.27
CA VAL A 14 1.28 4.76 11.64
C VAL A 14 2.52 4.90 12.53
N PRO A 15 2.44 5.22 13.84
CA PRO A 15 3.62 5.31 14.68
C PRO A 15 4.43 4.01 14.73
N ALA A 16 3.77 2.87 14.96
CA ALA A 16 4.45 1.58 15.02
C ALA A 16 5.07 1.20 13.66
N PHE A 17 4.40 1.54 12.55
CA PHE A 17 4.95 1.36 11.22
C PHE A 17 6.23 2.18 11.02
N LEU A 18 6.20 3.48 11.33
CA LEU A 18 7.35 4.36 11.16
C LEU A 18 8.55 3.95 12.03
N ASP A 19 8.31 3.49 13.25
CA ASP A 19 9.38 3.00 14.13
C ASP A 19 10.04 1.74 13.55
N LEU A 20 9.26 0.82 12.97
CA LEU A 20 9.80 -0.37 12.29
C LEU A 20 10.60 0.01 11.03
N VAL A 21 10.14 1.00 10.27
CA VAL A 21 10.88 1.50 9.09
C VAL A 21 12.19 2.17 9.49
N ARG A 22 12.23 2.84 10.65
CA ARG A 22 13.47 3.42 11.19
C ARG A 22 14.46 2.34 11.63
N GLU A 23 13.98 1.19 12.11
CA GLU A 23 14.83 0.04 12.44
C GLU A 23 15.40 -0.63 11.17
N ASP A 24 14.60 -0.78 10.12
CA ASP A 24 14.99 -1.39 8.85
C ASP A 24 14.21 -0.76 7.67
N GLU A 25 14.86 0.12 6.90
CA GLU A 25 14.24 0.80 5.75
C GLU A 25 13.81 -0.19 4.65
N ASN A 26 14.47 -1.35 4.54
CA ASN A 26 14.14 -2.35 3.53
C ASN A 26 12.84 -3.10 3.84
N ILE A 27 12.29 -2.97 5.05
CA ILE A 27 11.08 -3.68 5.47
C ILE A 27 9.87 -3.32 4.59
N VAL A 28 9.85 -2.09 4.07
CA VAL A 28 8.78 -1.52 3.25
C VAL A 28 8.63 -2.24 1.90
N GLY A 29 9.75 -2.62 1.29
CA GLY A 29 9.78 -3.31 0.00
C GLY A 29 9.51 -4.81 0.07
N ARG A 30 9.36 -5.37 1.28
CA ARG A 30 9.12 -6.80 1.47
C ARG A 30 7.64 -7.09 1.28
N THR A 31 7.34 -8.07 0.44
CA THR A 31 5.97 -8.57 0.29
C THR A 31 5.52 -9.26 1.57
N ILE A 32 4.30 -8.94 2.00
CA ILE A 32 3.82 -9.25 3.36
C ILE A 32 2.88 -10.45 3.38
N THR A 33 2.45 -10.95 2.22
CA THR A 33 1.45 -12.02 2.13
C THR A 33 1.82 -13.02 1.04
N GLY A 34 1.20 -14.21 1.09
CA GLY A 34 1.34 -15.21 0.03
C GLY A 34 0.87 -14.72 -1.34
N SER A 35 0.06 -13.67 -1.40
CA SER A 35 -0.39 -13.01 -2.65
C SER A 35 0.55 -11.89 -3.13
N LEU A 36 1.74 -11.73 -2.54
CA LEU A 36 2.67 -10.62 -2.84
C LEU A 36 2.11 -9.22 -2.60
N ASN A 37 1.06 -9.07 -1.78
CA ASN A 37 0.60 -7.75 -1.38
C ASN A 37 1.72 -7.02 -0.60
N THR A 38 2.01 -5.80 -1.04
CA THR A 38 2.92 -4.86 -0.37
C THR A 38 2.21 -4.15 0.80
N VAL A 39 2.96 -3.37 1.58
CA VAL A 39 2.38 -2.53 2.66
C VAL A 39 1.32 -1.57 2.10
N LEU A 40 1.52 -1.08 0.87
CA LEU A 40 0.61 -0.14 0.23
C LEU A 40 -0.68 -0.83 -0.25
N HIS A 41 -0.61 -2.09 -0.71
CA HIS A 41 -1.82 -2.85 -1.06
C HIS A 41 -2.72 -3.02 0.16
N LEU A 42 -2.16 -3.38 1.32
CA LEU A 42 -2.93 -3.56 2.54
C LEU A 42 -3.47 -2.23 3.07
N ALA A 43 -2.66 -1.17 3.09
CA ALA A 43 -3.12 0.15 3.50
C ALA A 43 -4.26 0.67 2.59
N ALA A 44 -4.16 0.42 1.28
CA ALA A 44 -5.20 0.74 0.31
C ALA A 44 -6.47 -0.09 0.50
N LYS A 45 -6.33 -1.40 0.72
CA LYS A 45 -7.43 -2.33 1.00
C LYS A 45 -8.21 -1.97 2.26
N PHE A 46 -7.53 -1.55 3.32
CA PHE A 46 -8.18 -1.19 4.58
C PHE A 46 -8.57 0.28 4.69
N GLY A 47 -8.23 1.10 3.69
CA GLY A 47 -8.57 2.52 3.67
C GLY A 47 -7.74 3.38 4.63
N HIS A 48 -6.56 2.92 5.05
CA HIS A 48 -5.68 3.64 5.98
C HIS A 48 -4.96 4.79 5.26
N LEU A 49 -5.67 5.91 5.06
CA LEU A 49 -5.18 7.07 4.30
C LEU A 49 -3.85 7.63 4.82
N GLU A 50 -3.75 7.85 6.13
CA GLU A 50 -2.55 8.41 6.74
C GLU A 50 -1.35 7.49 6.54
N LEU A 51 -1.55 6.18 6.76
CA LEU A 51 -0.53 5.18 6.52
C LEU A 51 -0.13 5.09 5.04
N ALA A 52 -1.10 5.11 4.12
CA ALA A 52 -0.83 5.11 2.69
C ALA A 52 -0.01 6.34 2.28
N SER A 53 -0.30 7.52 2.84
CA SER A 53 0.48 8.74 2.62
C SER A 53 1.93 8.57 3.03
N GLU A 54 2.19 8.07 4.24
CA GLU A 54 3.56 7.85 4.74
C GLU A 54 4.30 6.80 3.91
N ILE A 55 3.63 5.71 3.54
CA ILE A 55 4.21 4.66 2.69
C ILE A 55 4.63 5.22 1.33
N VAL A 56 3.77 6.03 0.69
CA VAL A 56 4.06 6.62 -0.62
C VAL A 56 5.21 7.63 -0.54
N LYS A 57 5.32 8.41 0.55
CA LYS A 57 6.47 9.29 0.78
C LYS A 57 7.78 8.52 0.91
N LEU A 58 7.75 7.38 1.62
CA LEU A 58 8.93 6.54 1.82
C LEU A 58 9.34 5.79 0.55
N SER A 59 8.37 5.34 -0.23
CA SER A 59 8.63 4.58 -1.46
C SER A 59 7.56 4.84 -2.51
N PRO A 60 7.75 5.89 -3.33
CA PRO A 60 6.81 6.27 -4.37
C PRO A 60 6.58 5.17 -5.43
N ALA A 61 7.62 4.35 -5.68
CA ALA A 61 7.56 3.26 -6.65
C ALA A 61 6.52 2.15 -6.30
N MET A 62 6.03 2.11 -5.06
CA MET A 62 5.01 1.14 -4.67
C MET A 62 3.62 1.43 -5.23
N VAL A 63 3.33 2.68 -5.61
CA VAL A 63 2.02 3.06 -6.15
C VAL A 63 1.65 2.21 -7.37
N SER A 64 2.65 1.86 -8.19
CA SER A 64 2.50 1.04 -9.40
C SER A 64 2.86 -0.45 -9.21
N SER A 65 3.15 -0.90 -7.98
CA SER A 65 3.53 -2.30 -7.72
C SER A 65 2.35 -3.22 -7.94
N GLU A 66 2.62 -4.39 -8.52
CA GLU A 66 1.61 -5.40 -8.83
C GLU A 66 1.79 -6.60 -7.89
N ASN A 67 0.67 -7.11 -7.36
CA ASN A 67 0.64 -8.35 -6.58
C ASN A 67 0.54 -9.59 -7.50
N TYR A 68 0.39 -10.79 -6.95
CA TYR A 68 0.29 -12.03 -7.75
C TYR A 68 -0.90 -12.04 -8.73
N THR A 69 -1.95 -11.28 -8.47
CA THR A 69 -3.14 -11.14 -9.33
C THR A 69 -3.00 -10.00 -10.34
N MET A 70 -1.81 -9.40 -10.47
CA MET A 70 -1.53 -8.22 -11.31
C MET A 70 -2.34 -6.99 -10.90
N GLU A 71 -2.79 -6.94 -9.65
CA GLU A 71 -3.53 -5.81 -9.10
C GLU A 71 -2.55 -4.85 -8.45
N THR A 72 -2.84 -3.55 -8.58
CA THR A 72 -2.10 -2.47 -7.91
C THR A 72 -2.82 -2.05 -6.62
N PRO A 73 -2.19 -1.28 -5.72
CA PRO A 73 -2.88 -0.74 -4.55
C PRO A 73 -4.15 0.05 -4.90
N LEU A 74 -4.17 0.70 -6.07
CA LEU A 74 -5.36 1.39 -6.57
C LEU A 74 -6.54 0.43 -6.80
N HIS A 75 -6.29 -0.79 -7.30
CA HIS A 75 -7.35 -1.79 -7.48
C HIS A 75 -7.99 -2.15 -6.15
N GLU A 76 -7.19 -2.34 -5.10
CA GLU A 76 -7.71 -2.66 -3.76
C GLU A 76 -8.53 -1.49 -3.17
N ALA A 77 -8.01 -0.25 -3.24
CA ALA A 77 -8.74 0.92 -2.78
C ALA A 77 -10.06 1.14 -3.54
N CYS A 78 -10.08 0.90 -4.85
CA CYS A 78 -11.29 1.00 -5.66
C CYS A 78 -12.30 -0.10 -5.32
N ARG A 79 -11.85 -1.34 -5.12
CA ARG A 79 -12.69 -2.49 -4.81
C ARG A 79 -13.43 -2.31 -3.48
N ASP A 80 -12.72 -1.79 -2.48
CA ASP A 80 -13.25 -1.60 -1.13
C ASP A 80 -13.84 -0.19 -0.90
N GLY A 81 -13.82 0.68 -1.91
CA GLY A 81 -14.52 1.98 -1.90
C GLY A 81 -13.81 3.10 -1.15
N HIS A 82 -12.49 2.99 -0.95
CA HIS A 82 -11.68 3.95 -0.20
C HIS A 82 -11.26 5.15 -1.05
N LEU A 83 -12.22 6.04 -1.33
CA LEU A 83 -12.07 7.18 -2.24
C LEU A 83 -10.89 8.10 -1.91
N ASP A 84 -10.61 8.34 -0.62
CA ASP A 84 -9.51 9.23 -0.24
C ASP A 84 -8.14 8.62 -0.55
N VAL A 85 -8.00 7.29 -0.42
CA VAL A 85 -6.79 6.58 -0.82
C VAL A 85 -6.66 6.52 -2.34
N VAL A 86 -7.77 6.34 -3.06
CA VAL A 86 -7.80 6.41 -4.53
C VAL A 86 -7.25 7.75 -5.02
N LYS A 87 -7.71 8.87 -4.44
CA LYS A 87 -7.21 10.21 -4.78
C LYS A 87 -5.72 10.34 -4.49
N LEU A 88 -5.28 9.92 -3.30
CA LEU A 88 -3.87 9.98 -2.92
C LEU A 88 -2.96 9.21 -3.89
N LEU A 89 -3.37 8.00 -4.30
CA LEU A 89 -2.61 7.18 -5.25
C LEU A 89 -2.58 7.81 -6.65
N MET A 90 -3.72 8.32 -7.13
CA MET A 90 -3.80 8.98 -8.45
C MET A 90 -3.04 10.30 -8.51
N GLU A 91 -2.98 11.06 -7.42
CA GLU A 91 -2.19 12.29 -7.32
C GLU A 91 -0.68 12.01 -7.38
N ASN A 92 -0.24 10.87 -6.85
CA ASN A 92 1.17 10.48 -6.87
C ASN A 92 1.59 9.81 -8.19
N ASP A 93 0.72 8.99 -8.78
CA ASP A 93 0.96 8.40 -10.09
C ASP A 93 -0.36 8.28 -10.89
N PRO A 94 -0.68 9.24 -11.75
CA PRO A 94 -1.86 9.17 -12.60
C PRO A 94 -1.86 7.98 -13.57
N SER A 95 -0.68 7.40 -13.86
CA SER A 95 -0.55 6.28 -14.80
C SER A 95 -1.22 5.00 -14.29
N VAL A 96 -1.36 4.85 -12.96
CA VAL A 96 -1.98 3.67 -12.36
C VAL A 96 -3.47 3.56 -12.64
N ALA A 97 -4.14 4.67 -12.97
CA ALA A 97 -5.55 4.65 -13.38
C ALA A 97 -5.76 3.95 -14.73
N PHE A 98 -4.79 4.02 -15.65
CA PHE A 98 -4.90 3.34 -16.95
C PHE A 98 -4.59 1.84 -16.86
N LYS A 99 -4.01 1.37 -15.75
CA LYS A 99 -3.79 -0.05 -15.47
C LYS A 99 -5.03 -0.75 -14.90
N LEU A 100 -6.10 -0.02 -14.58
CA LEU A 100 -7.39 -0.62 -14.28
C LEU A 100 -7.89 -1.30 -15.57
N LYS A 101 -7.69 -2.62 -15.70
CA LYS A 101 -8.25 -3.37 -16.82
C LYS A 101 -9.77 -3.13 -16.82
N PRO A 102 -10.36 -2.65 -17.93
CA PRO A 102 -11.81 -2.70 -18.05
C PRO A 102 -12.23 -4.17 -18.06
N SER A 103 -13.17 -4.50 -17.18
CA SER A 103 -13.89 -5.78 -17.15
C SER A 103 -14.50 -6.13 -18.49
#